data_AF-A0A835DXP0-F1
#
_entry.id   AF-A0A835DXP0-F1
#
_cell.length_a   1.000
_cell.length_b   1.000
_cell.length_c   1.000
_cell.angle_alpha   90.00
_cell.angle_beta   90.00
_cell.angle_gamma   90.00
#
_symmetry.space_group_name_H-M   'P 1'
#
loop_
_entity.id
_entity.type
_entity.pdbx_description
1 polymer ?
#
loop_
_entity_poly.entity_id
_entity_poly.type
_entity_poly.pdbx_seq_one_letter_code
_entity_poly.pdbx_strand_id
1 'polypeptide(L)'
;MHHSARRLLLPLVAVAVASLLAATATAAYHGGVTVTHETCSTTKWNYGSPYGNNVGELLSTLSGAGSAAPVDNWWFRTATVGSVSGLAMCFADSDATWCRKCLTFLISKYLPYKCDHSRNASVVTSGGCVVRYADAPFFGSASGVDSDELVVVSSTHPTYDAAAMREARRALLSQLAETAGEEALRFATGSQGYMVRHGGSQVMYGMAQCTRDLPASECTACLLDLLAVMYKDVSVTNNTEASVMGFSCYLTYQIDDPIYIDRMAPPLSPAPAPLPVPAVTTPTGSSSAAPPPVAKMTTVLIAALAAVTLLVSAIAV
;
A
#
# COMPACT_ATOMS: atom_id res chain seq x y z
N MET A 1 20.87 -66.03 28.28
CA MET A 1 20.19 -66.07 26.98
C MET A 1 19.16 -64.94 26.94
N HIS A 2 19.22 -64.15 25.87
CA HIS A 2 18.23 -63.21 25.34
C HIS A 2 17.67 -62.02 26.15
N HIS A 3 17.79 -60.87 25.47
CA HIS A 3 16.97 -59.65 25.49
C HIS A 3 17.21 -58.60 26.56
N SER A 4 17.93 -57.54 26.17
CA SER A 4 17.37 -56.17 26.15
C SER A 4 18.20 -55.23 25.28
N ALA A 5 18.25 -55.49 23.96
CA ALA A 5 18.73 -54.55 22.95
C ALA A 5 17.69 -53.46 22.66
N ARG A 6 17.27 -52.71 23.69
CA ARG A 6 16.17 -51.72 23.56
C ARG A 6 16.41 -50.41 24.31
N ARG A 7 17.68 -49.99 24.46
CA ARG A 7 18.04 -48.72 25.12
C ARG A 7 19.00 -47.81 24.34
N LEU A 8 19.22 -48.05 23.05
CA LEU A 8 20.02 -47.15 22.19
C LEU A 8 19.31 -46.60 20.95
N LEU A 9 18.02 -46.88 20.76
CA LEU A 9 17.26 -46.39 19.60
C LEU A 9 16.51 -45.07 19.84
N LEU A 10 16.42 -44.58 21.08
CA LEU A 10 15.74 -43.30 21.37
C LEU A 10 16.56 -42.02 21.08
N PRO A 11 17.91 -41.96 21.15
CA PRO A 11 18.61 -40.71 20.87
C PRO A 11 18.86 -40.49 19.36
N LEU A 12 18.86 -41.55 18.55
CA LEU A 12 19.12 -41.46 17.11
C LEU A 12 17.90 -40.95 16.30
N VAL A 13 16.68 -41.23 16.76
CA VAL A 13 15.46 -40.70 16.11
C VAL A 13 15.27 -39.20 16.41
N ALA A 14 15.69 -38.74 17.59
CA ALA A 14 15.61 -37.31 17.95
C ALA A 14 16.56 -36.42 17.12
N VAL A 15 17.74 -36.95 16.73
CA VAL A 15 18.70 -36.21 15.89
C VAL A 15 18.29 -36.23 14.41
N ALA A 16 17.60 -37.27 13.95
CA ALA A 16 17.11 -37.35 12.57
C ALA A 16 15.89 -36.43 12.31
N VAL A 17 15.02 -36.20 13.32
CA VAL A 17 13.86 -35.30 13.20
C VAL A 17 14.24 -33.81 13.34
N ALA A 18 15.38 -33.50 13.96
CA ALA A 18 15.91 -32.13 14.01
C ALA A 18 16.55 -31.67 12.68
N SER A 19 16.75 -32.58 11.73
CA SER A 19 17.41 -32.29 10.44
C SER A 19 16.44 -32.00 9.30
N LEU A 20 15.13 -32.02 9.56
CA LEU A 20 14.10 -31.94 8.52
C LEU A 20 12.98 -30.96 8.89
N LEU A 21 13.31 -29.71 9.20
CA LEU A 21 12.41 -28.55 9.11
C LEU A 21 13.24 -27.26 9.16
N ALA A 22 12.80 -26.27 8.38
CA ALA A 22 13.40 -24.96 8.17
C ALA A 22 14.60 -24.92 7.19
N ALA A 23 14.37 -25.35 5.94
CA ALA A 23 14.75 -24.46 4.85
C ALA A 23 13.74 -23.30 4.84
N THR A 24 13.86 -22.38 5.81
CA THR A 24 13.20 -21.09 5.66
C THR A 24 13.95 -20.38 4.54
N ALA A 25 13.25 -20.09 3.44
CA ALA A 25 13.69 -19.04 2.55
C ALA A 25 13.94 -17.82 3.44
N THR A 26 15.20 -17.44 3.60
CA THR A 26 15.53 -16.17 4.24
C THR A 26 15.06 -15.10 3.28
N ALA A 27 13.81 -14.65 3.47
CA ALA A 27 13.44 -13.31 3.06
C ALA A 27 14.56 -12.42 3.60
N ALA A 28 15.31 -11.81 2.69
CA ALA A 28 16.53 -11.09 3.03
C ALA A 28 16.16 -9.89 3.90
N TYR A 29 16.12 -10.10 5.22
CA TYR A 29 15.68 -9.11 6.20
C TYR A 29 16.83 -8.13 6.42
N HIS A 30 16.92 -7.14 5.55
CA HIS A 30 17.86 -6.03 5.70
C HIS A 30 17.09 -4.73 5.89
N GLY A 31 17.17 -4.18 7.11
CA GLY A 31 16.58 -2.89 7.44
C GLY A 31 15.06 -2.89 7.58
N GLY A 32 14.42 -4.04 7.72
CA GLY A 32 12.96 -4.16 7.88
C GLY A 32 12.17 -4.24 6.58
N VAL A 33 12.82 -4.16 5.41
CA VAL A 33 12.17 -4.32 4.09
C VAL A 33 12.06 -5.81 3.76
N THR A 34 10.83 -6.29 3.62
CA THR A 34 10.55 -7.66 3.15
C THR A 34 10.31 -7.61 1.65
N VAL A 35 11.28 -8.09 0.87
CA VAL A 35 11.04 -8.35 -0.56
C VAL A 35 10.19 -9.61 -0.68
N THR A 36 9.10 -9.51 -1.43
CA THR A 36 8.10 -10.57 -1.51
C THR A 36 8.08 -11.24 -2.86
N HIS A 37 8.29 -10.47 -3.93
CA HIS A 37 8.40 -11.03 -5.27
C HIS A 37 9.44 -10.27 -6.10
N GLU A 38 10.23 -11.03 -6.85
CA GLU A 38 11.22 -10.53 -7.79
C GLU A 38 11.26 -11.36 -9.08
N THR A 39 11.50 -10.69 -10.20
CA THR A 39 11.88 -11.32 -11.45
C THR A 39 13.21 -10.76 -11.91
N CYS A 40 14.14 -11.63 -12.29
CA CYS A 40 15.44 -11.25 -12.84
C CYS A 40 15.65 -12.02 -14.15
N SER A 41 16.02 -11.35 -15.23
CA SER A 41 16.26 -12.04 -16.51
C SER A 41 17.46 -12.97 -16.44
N THR A 42 17.35 -14.11 -17.14
CA THR A 42 18.46 -15.05 -17.34
C THR A 42 19.52 -14.46 -18.27
N THR A 43 19.13 -13.60 -19.22
CA THR A 43 20.06 -12.84 -20.03
C THR A 43 20.79 -11.82 -19.16
N LYS A 44 22.12 -11.87 -19.21
CA LYS A 44 22.99 -10.99 -18.44
C LYS A 44 23.69 -9.97 -19.34
N TRP A 45 24.00 -8.81 -18.79
CA TRP A 45 24.94 -7.86 -19.40
C TRP A 45 26.35 -8.08 -18.83
N ASN A 46 27.36 -7.70 -19.61
CA ASN A 46 28.76 -7.90 -19.24
C ASN A 46 29.30 -6.70 -18.46
N TYR A 47 30.23 -6.95 -17.52
CA TYR A 47 30.91 -5.89 -16.78
C TYR A 47 31.58 -4.88 -17.73
N GLY A 48 31.41 -3.59 -17.45
CA GLY A 48 31.93 -2.50 -18.29
C GLY A 48 31.21 -2.31 -19.63
N SER A 49 30.14 -3.07 -19.91
CA SER A 49 29.34 -2.84 -21.12
C SER A 49 28.59 -1.50 -21.04
N PRO A 50 28.31 -0.84 -22.19
CA PRO A 50 27.46 0.35 -22.23
C PRO A 50 26.10 0.13 -21.54
N TYR A 51 25.56 -1.08 -21.67
CA TYR A 51 24.32 -1.46 -21.02
C TYR A 51 24.40 -1.40 -19.49
N GLY A 52 25.44 -1.99 -18.89
CA GLY A 52 25.63 -1.95 -17.44
C GLY A 52 25.77 -0.51 -16.90
N ASN A 53 26.45 0.36 -17.65
CA ASN A 53 26.55 1.79 -17.31
C ASN A 53 25.18 2.48 -17.36
N ASN A 54 24.38 2.21 -18.41
CA ASN A 54 23.02 2.73 -18.53
C ASN A 54 22.12 2.27 -17.37
N VAL A 55 22.23 1.00 -16.94
CA VAL A 55 21.48 0.49 -15.77
C VAL A 55 21.87 1.26 -14.50
N GLY A 56 23.17 1.46 -14.26
CA GLY A 56 23.65 2.21 -13.10
C GLY A 56 23.14 3.65 -13.06
N GLU A 57 23.19 4.35 -14.19
CA GLU A 57 22.68 5.72 -14.33
C GLU A 57 21.15 5.80 -14.21
N LEU A 58 20.42 4.85 -14.81
CA LEU A 58 18.97 4.73 -14.68
C LEU A 58 18.55 4.55 -13.22
N LEU A 59 19.16 3.59 -12.53
CA LEU A 59 18.86 3.30 -11.13
C LEU A 59 19.17 4.49 -10.21
N SER A 60 20.28 5.20 -10.46
CA SER A 60 20.59 6.46 -9.78
C SER A 60 19.49 7.51 -10.00
N THR A 61 19.04 7.68 -11.25
CA THR A 61 17.96 8.62 -11.61
C THR A 61 16.63 8.28 -10.90
N LEU A 62 16.24 7.01 -10.90
CA LEU A 62 15.01 6.53 -10.25
C LEU A 62 15.05 6.67 -8.72
N SER A 63 16.24 6.54 -8.12
CA SER A 63 16.41 6.71 -6.67
C SER A 63 16.21 8.15 -6.20
N GLY A 64 16.19 9.13 -7.12
CA GLY A 64 16.13 10.57 -6.82
C GLY A 64 17.28 11.07 -5.94
N ALA A 65 18.38 10.32 -5.85
CA ALA A 65 19.58 10.71 -5.12
C ALA A 65 20.07 12.09 -5.59
N GLY A 66 20.18 13.03 -4.65
CA GLY A 66 20.59 14.41 -4.91
C GLY A 66 19.44 15.39 -5.22
N SER A 67 18.19 14.94 -5.33
CA SER A 67 17.04 15.84 -5.43
C SER A 67 16.53 16.21 -4.03
N ALA A 68 16.52 17.51 -3.71
CA ALA A 68 15.81 18.06 -2.55
C ALA A 68 14.29 18.15 -2.80
N ALA A 69 13.81 17.53 -3.88
CA ALA A 69 12.42 17.55 -4.26
C ALA A 69 11.61 16.74 -3.24
N PRO A 70 10.46 17.26 -2.77
CA PRO A 70 9.55 16.49 -1.95
C PRO A 70 9.15 15.19 -2.65
N VAL A 71 8.73 14.20 -1.85
CA VAL A 71 8.20 12.95 -2.41
C VAL A 71 6.81 13.21 -2.98
N ASP A 72 6.77 13.82 -4.14
CA ASP A 72 5.52 14.16 -4.80
C ASP A 72 4.93 12.89 -5.42
N ASN A 73 3.63 12.69 -5.22
CA ASN A 73 2.81 11.64 -5.82
C ASN A 73 3.40 10.22 -5.67
N TRP A 74 3.74 9.85 -4.42
CA TRP A 74 4.18 8.49 -4.03
C TRP A 74 5.44 7.99 -4.78
N TRP A 75 6.38 8.90 -5.04
CA TRP A 75 7.66 8.61 -5.69
C TRP A 75 7.52 8.03 -7.10
N PHE A 76 6.43 8.31 -7.82
CA PHE A 76 6.33 7.81 -9.20
C PHE A 76 7.37 8.48 -10.12
N ARG A 77 8.37 7.70 -10.55
CA ARG A 77 9.45 8.15 -11.46
C ARG A 77 9.62 7.15 -12.59
N THR A 78 9.80 7.68 -13.79
CA THR A 78 10.16 6.91 -14.99
C THR A 78 11.41 7.53 -15.60
N ALA A 79 12.28 6.71 -16.18
CA ALA A 79 13.44 7.20 -16.90
C ALA A 79 13.84 6.22 -18.01
N THR A 80 14.53 6.74 -19.02
CA THR A 80 15.17 5.97 -20.08
C THR A 80 16.59 6.47 -20.24
N VAL A 81 17.56 5.57 -20.12
CA VAL A 81 18.99 5.86 -20.30
C VAL A 81 19.53 4.92 -21.37
N GLY A 82 19.93 5.48 -22.52
CA GLY A 82 20.31 4.70 -23.69
C GLY A 82 19.19 3.73 -24.10
N SER A 83 19.45 2.43 -23.97
CA SER A 83 18.51 1.35 -24.29
C SER A 83 17.76 0.76 -23.08
N VAL A 84 17.93 1.32 -21.87
CA VAL A 84 17.30 0.82 -20.65
C VAL A 84 16.19 1.76 -20.23
N SER A 85 14.98 1.23 -20.03
CA SER A 85 13.87 1.98 -19.45
C SER A 85 13.51 1.40 -18.10
N GLY A 86 13.05 2.24 -17.18
CA GLY A 86 12.62 1.79 -15.87
C GLY A 86 11.70 2.75 -15.15
N LEU A 87 11.09 2.23 -14.09
CA LEU A 87 10.27 2.99 -13.16
C LEU A 87 10.54 2.59 -11.72
N ALA A 88 10.25 3.51 -10.82
CA ALA A 88 10.18 3.29 -9.38
C ALA A 88 8.96 4.01 -8.83
N MET A 89 8.27 3.41 -7.86
CA MET A 89 7.17 4.04 -7.14
C MET A 89 6.91 3.35 -5.80
N CYS A 90 6.12 4.02 -4.97
CA CYS A 90 5.45 3.42 -3.82
C CYS A 90 3.93 3.51 -4.00
N PHE A 91 3.20 2.57 -3.42
CA PHE A 91 1.75 2.65 -3.34
C PHE A 91 1.31 3.67 -2.28
N ALA A 92 0.06 4.14 -2.41
CA ALA A 92 -0.42 5.36 -1.77
C ALA A 92 -0.57 5.29 -0.24
N ASP A 93 -0.73 4.08 0.28
CA ASP A 93 -0.80 3.75 1.70
C ASP A 93 0.60 3.56 2.34
N SER A 94 1.68 3.79 1.59
CA SER A 94 3.04 3.78 2.11
C SER A 94 3.47 5.13 2.67
N ASP A 95 4.02 5.14 3.89
CA ASP A 95 4.62 6.33 4.50
C ASP A 95 5.82 6.87 3.68
N ALA A 96 5.97 8.19 3.59
CA ALA A 96 7.01 8.85 2.81
C ALA A 96 8.45 8.48 3.23
N THR A 97 8.69 8.33 4.54
CA THR A 97 9.99 7.93 5.07
C THR A 97 10.28 6.47 4.73
N TRP A 98 9.27 5.61 4.90
CA TRP A 98 9.34 4.22 4.51
C TRP A 98 9.61 4.04 3.01
N CYS A 99 8.84 4.72 2.16
CA CYS A 99 8.96 4.67 0.71
C CYS A 99 10.39 4.94 0.25
N ARG A 100 10.98 6.05 0.72
CA ARG A 100 12.37 6.42 0.40
C ARG A 100 13.38 5.38 0.87
N LYS A 101 13.22 4.88 2.10
CA LYS A 101 14.10 3.82 2.65
C LYS A 101 14.03 2.54 1.83
N CYS A 102 12.83 2.14 1.46
CA CYS A 102 12.55 0.94 0.70
C CYS A 102 13.12 1.00 -0.71
N LEU A 103 12.85 2.09 -1.46
CA LEU A 103 13.42 2.29 -2.79
C LEU A 103 14.94 2.38 -2.77
N THR A 104 15.52 3.08 -1.79
CA THR A 104 16.98 3.15 -1.61
C THR A 104 17.58 1.75 -1.40
N PHE A 105 16.96 0.94 -0.55
CA PHE A 105 17.39 -0.44 -0.31
C PHE A 105 17.28 -1.30 -1.58
N LEU A 106 16.14 -1.26 -2.28
CA LEU A 106 15.93 -2.02 -3.50
C LEU A 106 16.99 -1.69 -4.56
N ILE A 107 17.21 -0.40 -4.80
CA ILE A 107 18.09 0.10 -5.85
C ILE A 107 19.56 -0.13 -5.52
N SER A 108 19.97 0.19 -4.28
CA SER A 108 21.41 0.27 -3.93
C SER A 108 21.98 -1.02 -3.35
N LYS A 109 21.12 -1.94 -2.89
CA LYS A 109 21.54 -3.16 -2.18
C LYS A 109 20.92 -4.42 -2.77
N TYR A 110 19.59 -4.44 -2.94
CA TYR A 110 18.89 -5.66 -3.31
C TYR A 110 19.11 -6.03 -4.79
N LEU A 111 18.80 -5.13 -5.73
CA LEU A 111 18.91 -5.37 -7.17
C LEU A 111 20.34 -5.76 -7.60
N PRO A 112 21.41 -5.04 -7.16
CA PRO A 112 22.77 -5.43 -7.50
C PRO A 112 23.19 -6.81 -6.97
N TYR A 113 22.59 -7.26 -5.86
CA TYR A 113 22.92 -8.54 -5.25
C TYR A 113 22.08 -9.70 -5.79
N LYS A 114 20.75 -9.54 -5.88
CA LYS A 114 19.82 -10.60 -6.25
C LYS A 114 19.63 -10.73 -7.75
N CYS A 115 19.46 -9.63 -8.45
CA CYS A 115 19.35 -9.60 -9.90
C CYS A 115 20.70 -9.32 -10.57
N ASP A 116 21.78 -9.85 -10.01
CA ASP A 116 23.16 -9.61 -10.45
C ASP A 116 23.29 -9.68 -11.98
N HIS A 117 23.76 -8.58 -12.58
CA HIS A 117 23.94 -8.38 -14.02
C HIS A 117 22.73 -8.66 -14.92
N SER A 118 21.50 -8.71 -14.38
CA SER A 118 20.30 -8.99 -15.19
C SER A 118 20.00 -7.83 -16.13
N ARG A 119 19.56 -8.14 -17.33
CA ARG A 119 19.07 -7.16 -18.31
C ARG A 119 17.69 -6.62 -17.95
N ASN A 120 16.81 -7.46 -17.42
CA ASN A 120 15.53 -7.01 -16.90
C ASN A 120 15.41 -7.41 -15.44
N ALA A 121 14.83 -6.53 -14.62
CA ALA A 121 14.42 -6.89 -13.28
C ALA A 121 13.13 -6.17 -12.88
N SER A 122 12.29 -6.86 -12.12
CA SER A 122 11.14 -6.25 -11.41
C SER A 122 11.15 -6.73 -9.97
N VAL A 123 10.93 -5.84 -9.02
CA VAL A 123 10.85 -6.17 -7.60
C VAL A 123 9.67 -5.45 -6.98
N VAL A 124 8.89 -6.16 -6.17
CA VAL A 124 7.82 -5.61 -5.33
C VAL A 124 7.98 -6.09 -3.89
N THR A 125 7.70 -5.19 -2.94
CA THR A 125 7.76 -5.49 -1.50
C THR A 125 6.37 -5.52 -0.90
N SER A 126 6.18 -6.27 0.19
CA SER A 126 4.93 -6.25 0.96
C SER A 126 4.64 -4.87 1.57
N GLY A 127 5.66 -4.03 1.68
CA GLY A 127 5.55 -2.63 2.13
C GLY A 127 5.32 -1.64 0.99
N GLY A 128 4.85 -2.12 -0.17
CA GLY A 128 4.29 -1.28 -1.23
C GLY A 128 5.28 -0.57 -2.15
N CYS A 129 6.51 -1.03 -2.29
CA CYS A 129 7.50 -0.42 -3.17
C CYS A 129 7.72 -1.26 -4.42
N VAL A 130 7.82 -0.60 -5.57
CA VAL A 130 8.05 -1.26 -6.87
C VAL A 130 9.24 -0.62 -7.57
N VAL A 131 10.14 -1.45 -8.11
CA VAL A 131 11.21 -1.03 -9.02
C VAL A 131 11.26 -1.98 -10.21
N ARG A 132 11.31 -1.43 -11.42
CA ARG A 132 11.39 -2.20 -12.68
C ARG A 132 12.39 -1.57 -13.65
N TYR A 133 13.16 -2.38 -14.35
CA TYR A 133 13.93 -1.96 -15.53
C TYR A 133 14.02 -3.06 -16.58
N ALA A 134 14.17 -2.68 -17.86
CA ALA A 134 14.31 -3.63 -18.97
C ALA A 134 14.98 -3.03 -20.22
N ASP A 135 15.37 -3.93 -21.14
CA ASP A 135 15.97 -3.69 -22.47
C ASP A 135 15.11 -2.88 -23.47
N ALA A 136 13.84 -2.63 -23.16
CA ALA A 136 12.91 -1.87 -23.98
C ALA A 136 11.89 -1.14 -23.10
N PRO A 137 11.25 -0.06 -23.59
CA PRO A 137 10.15 0.58 -22.89
C PRO A 137 8.99 -0.41 -22.73
N PHE A 138 8.64 -0.73 -21.48
CA PHE A 138 7.44 -1.50 -21.13
C PHE A 138 6.28 -0.59 -20.71
N PHE A 139 6.46 0.73 -20.82
CA PHE A 139 5.48 1.72 -20.40
C PHE A 139 4.17 1.55 -21.18
N GLY A 140 3.06 1.67 -20.45
CA GLY A 140 1.74 1.62 -21.06
C GLY A 140 1.18 0.20 -21.24
N SER A 141 1.83 -0.82 -20.68
CA SER A 141 1.30 -2.18 -20.61
C SER A 141 1.48 -2.74 -19.21
N ALA A 142 0.41 -3.27 -18.63
CA ALA A 142 0.48 -3.86 -17.31
C ALA A 142 1.40 -5.10 -17.31
N SER A 143 2.15 -5.30 -16.23
CA SER A 143 2.75 -6.61 -15.94
C SER A 143 1.64 -7.65 -15.79
N GLY A 144 1.92 -8.89 -16.16
CA GLY A 144 1.03 -10.01 -15.89
C GLY A 144 0.64 -10.10 -14.41
N VAL A 145 -0.51 -10.73 -14.17
CA VAL A 145 -1.08 -10.97 -12.83
C VAL A 145 -1.07 -12.47 -12.48
N ASP A 146 -0.10 -13.20 -13.01
CA ASP A 146 0.07 -14.61 -12.66
C ASP A 146 0.22 -14.73 -11.14
N SER A 147 -0.50 -15.66 -10.52
CA SER A 147 -0.59 -15.74 -9.04
C SER A 147 0.76 -15.89 -8.36
N ASP A 148 1.72 -16.50 -9.04
CA ASP A 148 3.09 -16.70 -8.55
C ASP A 148 3.90 -15.40 -8.57
N GLU A 149 3.44 -14.36 -9.29
CA GLU A 149 4.07 -13.05 -9.41
C GLU A 149 3.45 -11.96 -8.53
N LEU A 150 2.42 -12.30 -7.76
CA LEU A 150 1.67 -11.38 -6.92
C LEU A 150 2.06 -11.47 -5.46
N VAL A 151 1.93 -10.35 -4.76
CA VAL A 151 2.03 -10.26 -3.31
C VAL A 151 0.63 -10.22 -2.73
N VAL A 152 0.26 -11.29 -2.01
CA VAL A 152 -1.01 -11.40 -1.30
C VAL A 152 -0.75 -11.26 0.19
N VAL A 153 -1.39 -10.27 0.82
CA VAL A 153 -1.35 -10.04 2.27
C VAL A 153 -2.79 -10.02 2.77
N SER A 154 -3.11 -10.78 3.81
CA SER A 154 -4.44 -10.83 4.38
C SER A 154 -4.39 -10.96 5.90
N SER A 155 -5.38 -10.40 6.59
CA SER A 155 -5.54 -10.65 8.02
C SER A 155 -6.00 -12.07 8.30
N THR A 156 -5.82 -12.55 9.53
CA THR A 156 -6.34 -13.86 10.00
C THR A 156 -7.72 -13.75 10.65
N HIS A 157 -8.41 -12.62 10.48
CA HIS A 157 -9.73 -12.38 11.06
C HIS A 157 -10.81 -12.77 10.04
N PRO A 158 -11.47 -13.94 10.21
CA PRO A 158 -12.54 -14.35 9.31
C PRO A 158 -13.80 -13.51 9.56
N THR A 159 -14.55 -13.24 8.49
CA THR A 159 -15.85 -12.57 8.61
C THR A 159 -16.96 -13.53 9.07
N TYR A 160 -17.92 -13.01 9.84
CA TYR A 160 -19.13 -13.73 10.26
C TYR A 160 -20.17 -13.88 9.13
N ASP A 161 -20.13 -13.03 8.09
CA ASP A 161 -21.02 -13.11 6.93
C ASP A 161 -20.25 -12.92 5.62
N ALA A 162 -19.58 -14.00 5.19
CA ALA A 162 -18.77 -14.01 3.98
C ALA A 162 -19.55 -13.71 2.70
N ALA A 163 -20.86 -13.95 2.65
CA ALA A 163 -21.64 -13.68 1.44
C ALA A 163 -21.84 -12.18 1.24
N ALA A 164 -22.35 -11.47 2.26
CA ALA A 164 -22.58 -10.03 2.19
C ALA A 164 -21.27 -9.25 2.00
N MET A 165 -20.21 -9.65 2.72
CA MET A 165 -18.89 -9.03 2.60
C MET A 165 -18.31 -9.16 1.18
N ARG A 166 -18.37 -10.36 0.58
CA ARG A 166 -17.82 -10.58 -0.78
C ARG A 166 -18.54 -9.77 -1.85
N GLU A 167 -19.85 -9.56 -1.69
CA GLU A 167 -20.64 -8.72 -2.60
C GLU A 167 -20.29 -7.23 -2.43
N ALA A 168 -20.18 -6.76 -1.19
CA ALA A 168 -19.73 -5.41 -0.90
C ALA A 168 -18.32 -5.14 -1.46
N ARG A 169 -17.40 -6.09 -1.29
CA ARG A 169 -16.05 -6.06 -1.88
C ARG A 169 -16.09 -6.00 -3.40
N ARG A 170 -16.96 -6.80 -4.02
CA ARG A 170 -17.12 -6.80 -5.48
C ARG A 170 -17.52 -5.44 -5.99
N ALA A 171 -18.58 -4.89 -5.41
CA ALA A 171 -19.17 -3.63 -5.83
C ALA A 171 -18.16 -2.51 -5.66
N LEU A 172 -17.56 -2.40 -4.46
CA LEU A 172 -16.61 -1.34 -4.16
C LEU A 172 -15.35 -1.42 -5.03
N LEU A 173 -14.67 -2.56 -5.07
CA LEU A 173 -13.38 -2.64 -5.77
C LEU A 173 -13.53 -2.59 -7.30
N SER A 174 -14.65 -3.06 -7.86
CA SER A 174 -14.92 -2.89 -9.30
C SER A 174 -15.11 -1.41 -9.66
N GLN A 175 -15.90 -0.69 -8.85
CA GLN A 175 -16.11 0.76 -9.03
C GLN A 175 -14.79 1.54 -8.91
N LEU A 176 -13.97 1.21 -7.91
CA LEU A 176 -12.67 1.85 -7.73
C LEU A 176 -11.69 1.52 -8.86
N ALA A 177 -11.77 0.33 -9.45
CA ALA A 177 -10.94 -0.04 -10.60
C ALA A 177 -11.25 0.80 -11.85
N GLU A 178 -12.53 1.06 -12.12
CA GLU A 178 -12.95 1.95 -13.20
C GLU A 178 -12.52 3.39 -12.90
N THR A 179 -12.82 3.88 -11.70
CA THR A 179 -12.48 5.26 -11.28
C THR A 179 -10.97 5.52 -11.35
N ALA A 180 -10.15 4.60 -10.82
CA ALA A 180 -8.70 4.71 -10.90
C ALA A 180 -8.21 4.70 -12.35
N GLY A 181 -8.85 3.93 -13.23
CA GLY A 181 -8.57 3.95 -14.66
C GLY A 181 -8.79 5.32 -15.30
N GLU A 182 -9.85 6.04 -14.93
CA GLU A 182 -10.17 7.36 -15.49
C GLU A 182 -9.31 8.49 -14.92
N GLU A 183 -8.91 8.38 -13.65
CA GLU A 183 -8.15 9.41 -12.95
C GLU A 183 -6.70 9.54 -13.44
N ALA A 184 -6.21 10.78 -13.50
CA ALA A 184 -4.86 11.09 -13.98
C ALA A 184 -3.74 10.54 -13.06
N LEU A 185 -4.05 10.34 -11.78
CA LEU A 185 -3.14 9.73 -10.81
C LEU A 185 -3.19 8.19 -10.82
N ARG A 186 -4.07 7.59 -11.64
CA ARG A 186 -4.33 6.14 -11.64
C ARG A 186 -4.69 5.60 -10.26
N PHE A 187 -5.53 6.33 -9.54
CA PHE A 187 -5.76 6.11 -8.12
C PHE A 187 -7.19 6.45 -7.72
N ALA A 188 -7.79 5.60 -6.87
CA ALA A 188 -9.09 5.85 -6.28
C ALA A 188 -9.19 5.22 -4.89
N THR A 189 -9.96 5.87 -4.01
CA THR A 189 -10.38 5.32 -2.72
C THR A 189 -11.88 5.48 -2.55
N GLY A 190 -12.49 4.67 -1.70
CA GLY A 190 -13.91 4.78 -1.42
C GLY A 190 -14.35 3.88 -0.29
N SER A 191 -15.63 3.95 0.03
CA SER A 191 -16.24 3.10 1.04
C SER A 191 -17.65 2.66 0.65
N GLN A 192 -18.06 1.52 1.18
CA GLN A 192 -19.37 0.91 0.94
C GLN A 192 -19.91 0.34 2.25
N GLY A 193 -21.05 0.87 2.70
CA GLY A 193 -21.81 0.28 3.80
C GLY A 193 -22.54 -0.99 3.35
N TYR A 194 -22.62 -2.00 4.22
CA TYR A 194 -23.38 -3.21 3.97
C TYR A 194 -23.96 -3.81 5.25
N MET A 195 -25.07 -4.54 5.12
CA MET A 195 -25.77 -5.18 6.23
C MET A 195 -25.29 -6.63 6.39
N VAL A 196 -25.07 -7.05 7.63
CA VAL A 196 -24.79 -8.46 7.97
C VAL A 196 -26.08 -9.19 8.37
N ARG A 197 -26.13 -10.51 8.13
CA ARG A 197 -27.30 -11.38 8.37
C ARG A 197 -27.99 -11.30 9.74
N HIS A 198 -27.33 -10.74 10.76
CA HIS A 198 -27.87 -10.59 12.11
C HIS A 198 -28.22 -9.16 12.52
N GLY A 199 -28.40 -8.25 11.56
CA GLY A 199 -28.94 -6.90 11.80
C GLY A 199 -27.91 -5.83 12.19
N GLY A 200 -26.62 -6.10 11.99
CA GLY A 200 -25.56 -5.11 12.08
C GLY A 200 -25.27 -4.43 10.73
N SER A 201 -24.66 -3.24 10.78
CA SER A 201 -24.09 -2.57 9.61
C SER A 201 -22.58 -2.49 9.78
N GLN A 202 -21.85 -2.74 8.70
CA GLN A 202 -20.40 -2.53 8.62
C GLN A 202 -20.08 -1.64 7.42
N VAL A 203 -18.90 -1.03 7.43
CA VAL A 203 -18.40 -0.22 6.31
C VAL A 203 -17.13 -0.85 5.78
N MET A 204 -17.10 -1.14 4.49
CA MET A 204 -15.87 -1.54 3.82
C MET A 204 -15.19 -0.31 3.25
N TYR A 205 -13.88 -0.19 3.46
CA TYR A 205 -13.02 0.80 2.81
C TYR A 205 -12.15 0.10 1.78
N GLY A 206 -11.89 0.76 0.66
CA GLY A 206 -11.13 0.20 -0.44
C GLY A 206 -10.23 1.23 -1.10
N MET A 207 -9.17 0.73 -1.71
CA MET A 207 -8.22 1.52 -2.48
C MET A 207 -7.79 0.74 -3.73
N ALA A 208 -7.69 1.46 -4.84
CA ALA A 208 -7.22 0.94 -6.12
C ALA A 208 -6.17 1.87 -6.69
N GLN A 209 -5.04 1.31 -7.12
CA GLN A 209 -3.94 2.10 -7.69
C GLN A 209 -3.21 1.36 -8.81
N CYS A 210 -2.80 2.08 -9.84
CA CYS A 210 -1.86 1.59 -10.84
C CYS A 210 -0.58 2.43 -10.90
N THR A 211 0.45 1.88 -11.53
CA THR A 211 1.57 2.67 -12.03
C THR A 211 1.04 3.69 -13.05
N ARG A 212 1.54 4.92 -12.99
CA ARG A 212 1.00 6.03 -13.79
C ARG A 212 1.44 6.01 -15.25
N ASP A 213 2.31 5.09 -15.64
CA ASP A 213 2.68 4.84 -17.04
C ASP A 213 1.57 4.12 -17.81
N LEU A 214 0.58 3.52 -17.13
CA LEU A 214 -0.51 2.81 -17.79
C LEU A 214 -1.57 3.76 -18.40
N PRO A 215 -2.09 3.45 -19.59
CA PRO A 215 -3.34 4.06 -20.06
C PRO A 215 -4.52 3.58 -19.21
N ALA A 216 -5.65 4.28 -19.33
CA ALA A 216 -6.85 4.02 -18.53
C ALA A 216 -7.31 2.56 -18.61
N SER A 217 -7.39 2.01 -19.83
CA SER A 217 -7.85 0.65 -20.08
C SER A 217 -6.95 -0.41 -19.44
N GLU A 218 -5.63 -0.23 -19.53
CA GLU A 218 -4.65 -1.16 -18.93
C GLU A 218 -4.69 -1.10 -17.41
N CYS A 219 -4.89 0.09 -16.84
CA CYS A 219 -5.04 0.24 -15.40
C CYS A 219 -6.30 -0.47 -14.88
N THR A 220 -7.47 -0.21 -15.50
CA THR A 220 -8.72 -0.88 -15.12
C THR A 220 -8.62 -2.39 -15.29
N ALA A 221 -8.07 -2.88 -16.41
CA ALA A 221 -7.89 -4.31 -16.65
C ALA A 221 -7.02 -4.95 -15.57
N CYS A 222 -5.84 -4.38 -15.28
CA CYS A 222 -4.94 -4.88 -14.25
C CYS A 222 -5.63 -4.99 -12.88
N LEU A 223 -6.38 -3.94 -12.48
CA LEU A 223 -7.10 -3.93 -11.21
C LEU A 223 -8.22 -4.99 -11.17
N LEU A 224 -8.99 -5.15 -12.24
CA LEU A 224 -10.03 -6.18 -12.33
C LEU A 224 -9.44 -7.61 -12.30
N ASP A 225 -8.25 -7.79 -12.86
CA ASP A 225 -7.53 -9.06 -12.79
C ASP A 225 -7.07 -9.38 -11.35
N LEU A 226 -6.57 -8.38 -10.61
CA LEU A 226 -6.27 -8.55 -9.17
C LEU A 226 -7.54 -8.86 -8.36
N LEU A 227 -8.66 -8.23 -8.70
CA LEU A 227 -9.95 -8.54 -8.07
C LEU A 227 -10.37 -9.99 -8.33
N ALA A 228 -10.13 -10.52 -9.53
CA ALA A 228 -10.37 -11.92 -9.83
C ALA A 228 -9.50 -12.87 -8.99
N VAL A 229 -8.25 -12.49 -8.68
CA VAL A 229 -7.38 -13.23 -7.76
C VAL A 229 -7.98 -13.27 -6.35
N MET A 230 -8.48 -12.15 -5.83
CA MET A 230 -9.14 -12.08 -4.51
C MET A 230 -10.37 -13.01 -4.36
N TYR A 231 -10.99 -13.43 -5.47
CA TYR A 231 -12.09 -14.40 -5.48
C TYR A 231 -11.64 -15.86 -5.55
N LYS A 232 -10.47 -16.11 -6.13
CA LYS A 232 -9.93 -17.47 -6.30
C LYS A 232 -9.10 -17.89 -5.10
N ASP A 233 -8.41 -16.95 -4.47
CA ASP A 233 -7.55 -17.23 -3.33
C ASP A 233 -8.37 -17.40 -2.04
N VAL A 234 -8.36 -18.62 -1.49
CA VAL A 234 -9.08 -18.97 -0.26
C VAL A 234 -8.52 -18.20 0.95
N SER A 235 -7.25 -17.80 0.92
CA SER A 235 -6.61 -16.97 1.95
C SER A 235 -7.10 -15.52 1.91
N VAL A 236 -7.82 -15.08 0.87
CA VAL A 236 -8.38 -13.72 0.78
C VAL A 236 -9.91 -13.73 0.84
N THR A 237 -10.53 -14.79 0.32
CA THR A 237 -11.97 -14.82 0.03
C THR A 237 -12.85 -14.50 1.24
N ASN A 238 -12.43 -14.89 2.46
CA ASN A 238 -13.23 -14.77 3.68
C ASN A 238 -12.61 -13.89 4.77
N ASN A 239 -11.55 -13.13 4.46
CA ASN A 239 -10.89 -12.29 5.46
C ASN A 239 -11.43 -10.86 5.46
N THR A 240 -11.34 -10.19 6.61
CA THR A 240 -11.86 -8.82 6.78
C THR A 240 -10.95 -7.74 6.22
N GLU A 241 -9.73 -8.11 5.85
CA GLU A 241 -8.73 -7.24 5.26
C GLU A 241 -7.84 -8.07 4.33
N ALA A 242 -7.59 -7.55 3.13
CA ALA A 242 -6.58 -8.10 2.25
C ALA A 242 -6.09 -7.09 1.22
N SER A 243 -4.85 -7.31 0.79
CA SER A 243 -4.10 -6.57 -0.19
C SER A 243 -3.56 -7.54 -1.24
N VAL A 244 -3.76 -7.24 -2.51
CA VAL A 244 -3.13 -7.94 -3.64
C VAL A 244 -2.37 -6.92 -4.46
N MET A 245 -1.06 -7.08 -4.55
CA MET A 245 -0.15 -6.17 -5.26
C MET A 245 0.59 -6.93 -6.35
N GLY A 246 0.71 -6.31 -7.52
CA GLY A 246 1.65 -6.72 -8.57
C GLY A 246 2.67 -5.63 -8.85
N PHE A 247 3.43 -5.79 -9.93
CA PHE A 247 4.39 -4.76 -10.36
C PHE A 247 3.74 -3.53 -11.00
N SER A 248 2.43 -3.57 -11.31
CA SER A 248 1.74 -2.50 -12.03
C SER A 248 0.46 -2.00 -11.37
N CYS A 249 -0.17 -2.79 -10.50
CA CYS A 249 -1.41 -2.39 -9.84
C CYS A 249 -1.52 -3.00 -8.45
N TYR A 250 -2.42 -2.42 -7.66
CA TYR A 250 -2.67 -2.75 -6.27
C TYR A 250 -4.14 -2.55 -5.93
N LEU A 251 -4.74 -3.57 -5.32
CA LEU A 251 -6.03 -3.50 -4.64
C LEU A 251 -5.88 -3.83 -3.17
N THR A 252 -6.52 -3.05 -2.32
CA THR A 252 -6.69 -3.38 -0.90
C THR A 252 -8.07 -3.01 -0.40
N TYR A 253 -8.53 -3.76 0.59
CA TYR A 253 -9.73 -3.44 1.36
C TYR A 253 -9.55 -3.81 2.83
N GLN A 254 -10.28 -3.10 3.68
CA GLN A 254 -10.42 -3.39 5.10
C GLN A 254 -11.81 -2.98 5.59
N ILE A 255 -12.30 -3.61 6.65
CA ILE A 255 -13.62 -3.36 7.23
C ILE A 255 -13.50 -2.50 8.49
N ASP A 256 -14.41 -1.54 8.62
CA ASP A 256 -14.65 -0.65 9.76
C ASP A 256 -13.49 0.29 10.16
N ASP A 257 -12.34 0.20 9.50
CA ASP A 257 -11.21 1.12 9.66
C ASP A 257 -10.82 1.75 8.30
N PRO A 258 -10.74 3.09 8.18
CA PRO A 258 -10.32 3.74 6.93
C PRO A 258 -8.86 3.45 6.56
N ILE A 259 -8.60 3.27 5.26
CA ILE A 259 -7.23 3.14 4.75
C ILE A 259 -6.52 4.49 4.88
N TYR A 260 -5.43 4.53 5.64
CA TYR A 260 -4.61 5.72 5.79
C TYR A 260 -3.79 5.97 4.52
N ILE A 261 -3.99 7.11 3.88
CA ILE A 261 -3.22 7.56 2.72
C ILE A 261 -2.28 8.65 3.18
N ASP A 262 -0.97 8.42 3.04
CA ASP A 262 0.00 9.48 3.29
C ASP A 262 -0.17 10.54 2.19
N ARG A 263 -0.27 11.81 2.59
CA ARG A 263 -0.67 12.97 1.75
C ARG A 263 0.44 13.41 0.79
N MET A 264 1.04 12.44 0.11
CA MET A 264 1.97 12.66 -0.99
C MET A 264 1.20 12.97 -2.29
N ALA A 265 -0.13 12.84 -2.32
CA ALA A 265 -0.99 13.28 -3.42
C ALA A 265 -1.74 14.60 -3.12
N PRO A 266 -2.04 15.42 -4.16
CA PRO A 266 -3.03 16.48 -4.03
C PRO A 266 -4.40 15.90 -3.62
N PRO A 267 -5.23 16.66 -2.90
CA PRO A 267 -6.51 16.17 -2.40
C PRO A 267 -7.39 15.68 -3.56
N LEU A 268 -7.84 14.43 -3.48
CA LEU A 268 -8.84 13.87 -4.39
C LEU A 268 -10.18 14.58 -4.18
N SER A 269 -10.98 14.59 -5.26
CA SER A 269 -12.32 15.15 -5.33
C SER A 269 -13.18 14.85 -4.09
N PRO A 270 -14.04 15.79 -3.66
CA PRO A 270 -14.85 15.64 -2.47
C PRO A 270 -15.79 14.43 -2.59
N ALA A 271 -15.97 13.72 -1.48
CA ALA A 271 -16.91 12.62 -1.35
C ALA A 271 -18.31 13.03 -1.85
N PRO A 272 -19.09 12.10 -2.45
CA PRO A 272 -20.45 12.37 -2.88
C PRO A 272 -21.27 12.95 -1.71
N ALA A 273 -21.93 14.08 -1.94
CA ALA A 273 -22.78 14.69 -0.94
C ALA A 273 -23.86 13.70 -0.47
N PRO A 274 -24.19 13.63 0.83
CA PRO A 274 -25.30 12.83 1.32
C PRO A 274 -26.57 13.21 0.57
N LEU A 275 -27.35 12.20 0.14
CA LEU A 275 -28.62 12.40 -0.54
C LEU A 275 -29.52 13.36 0.27
N PRO A 276 -30.21 14.32 -0.38
CA PRO A 276 -31.07 15.25 0.32
C PRO A 276 -32.21 14.49 1.01
N VAL A 277 -32.26 14.60 2.33
CA VAL A 277 -33.40 14.14 3.13
C VAL A 277 -34.61 14.98 2.74
N PRO A 278 -35.76 14.40 2.36
CA PRO A 278 -36.95 15.17 2.02
C PRO A 278 -37.39 16.00 3.23
N ALA A 279 -37.51 17.31 3.02
CA ALA A 279 -37.91 18.25 4.05
C ALA A 279 -39.33 17.95 4.54
N VAL A 280 -39.46 17.70 5.85
CA VAL A 280 -40.75 17.71 6.54
C VAL A 280 -41.25 19.15 6.55
N THR A 281 -42.28 19.42 5.76
CA THR A 281 -43.00 20.70 5.78
C THR A 281 -43.84 20.79 7.05
N THR A 282 -43.49 21.70 7.95
CA THR A 282 -44.39 22.19 9.00
C THR A 282 -44.86 23.62 8.69
N PRO A 283 -46.11 23.99 9.06
CA PRO A 283 -46.79 25.12 8.47
C PRO A 283 -46.37 26.47 9.06
N THR A 284 -46.49 27.46 8.20
CA THR A 284 -46.18 28.88 8.35
C THR A 284 -47.04 29.55 9.42
N GLY A 285 -46.39 30.29 10.33
CA GLY A 285 -47.03 31.21 11.28
C GLY A 285 -46.19 32.50 11.38
N SER A 286 -46.84 33.62 11.10
CA SER A 286 -46.28 34.94 10.79
C SER A 286 -45.86 35.80 12.00
N SER A 287 -45.00 36.79 11.69
CA SER A 287 -45.08 38.20 12.13
C SER A 287 -44.30 38.69 13.36
N SER A 288 -43.37 39.60 13.04
CA SER A 288 -43.16 40.94 13.62
C SER A 288 -42.04 41.21 14.65
N ALA A 289 -41.22 42.18 14.22
CA ALA A 289 -40.70 43.34 14.95
C ALA A 289 -39.49 43.19 15.88
N ALA A 290 -38.40 43.85 15.47
CA ALA A 290 -37.23 44.21 16.28
C ALA A 290 -37.44 45.56 17.01
N PRO A 291 -36.77 45.75 18.16
CA PRO A 291 -36.27 47.08 18.54
C PRO A 291 -34.83 47.00 19.15
N PRO A 292 -34.22 48.06 19.73
CA PRO A 292 -33.04 48.79 19.21
C PRO A 292 -31.72 48.51 19.99
N PRO A 293 -30.57 49.16 19.64
CA PRO A 293 -29.27 48.82 20.20
C PRO A 293 -29.00 49.51 21.54
N VAL A 294 -28.32 48.80 22.46
CA VAL A 294 -27.85 49.36 23.74
C VAL A 294 -26.33 49.34 23.82
N ALA A 295 -25.80 50.46 24.33
CA ALA A 295 -24.43 50.93 24.24
C ALA A 295 -23.39 50.17 25.08
N LYS A 296 -22.13 50.38 24.68
CA LYS A 296 -20.88 49.95 25.32
C LYS A 296 -20.77 50.48 26.76
N MET A 297 -20.30 49.64 27.67
CA MET A 297 -19.77 50.07 28.96
C MET A 297 -18.41 49.39 29.20
N THR A 298 -17.37 50.18 28.97
CA THR A 298 -15.97 49.92 29.35
C THR A 298 -15.81 50.09 30.87
N THR A 299 -15.23 49.10 31.54
CA THR A 299 -14.60 49.30 32.85
C THR A 299 -13.29 48.51 32.92
N VAL A 300 -12.22 49.26 33.20
CA VAL A 300 -10.83 48.86 33.44
C VAL A 300 -10.62 48.59 34.94
N LEU A 301 -9.87 47.55 35.32
CA LEU A 301 -9.04 47.44 36.55
C LEU A 301 -8.30 46.07 36.51
N ILE A 302 -7.03 45.98 36.08
CA ILE A 302 -5.73 46.19 36.77
C ILE A 302 -5.39 45.17 37.89
N ALA A 303 -4.46 44.28 37.51
CA ALA A 303 -3.29 43.71 38.23
C ALA A 303 -3.38 42.96 39.57
N ALA A 304 -2.86 41.71 39.55
CA ALA A 304 -1.85 41.16 40.47
C ALA A 304 -1.38 39.78 39.90
N LEU A 305 -0.22 39.70 39.25
CA LEU A 305 1.13 39.44 39.80
C LEU A 305 1.50 37.94 39.87
N ALA A 306 2.38 37.58 38.92
CA ALA A 306 3.40 36.54 38.92
C ALA A 306 3.62 35.77 40.24
N ALA A 307 3.31 34.47 40.25
CA ALA A 307 3.84 33.53 41.24
C ALA A 307 3.65 32.05 40.89
N VAL A 308 3.79 31.58 39.64
CA VAL A 308 3.89 30.12 39.37
C VAL A 308 4.78 29.82 38.15
N THR A 309 6.07 30.16 38.25
CA THR A 309 7.12 29.66 37.35
C THR A 309 8.31 29.06 38.08
N LEU A 310 8.15 28.65 39.35
CA LEU A 310 9.19 27.98 40.13
C LEU A 310 8.62 26.76 40.90
N LEU A 311 8.16 25.75 40.15
CA LEU A 311 7.91 24.41 40.69
C LEU A 311 8.37 23.29 39.73
N VAL A 312 9.26 23.63 38.79
CA VAL A 312 9.96 22.67 37.93
C VAL A 312 11.44 22.67 38.28
N SER A 313 11.77 22.23 39.49
CA SER A 313 13.14 21.83 39.88
C SER A 313 13.15 21.20 41.29
N ALA A 314 12.36 20.14 41.50
CA ALA A 314 12.47 19.33 42.72
C ALA A 314 11.87 17.92 42.57
N ILE A 315 12.04 17.28 41.41
CA ILE A 315 11.81 15.82 41.27
C ILE A 315 12.91 15.26 40.35
N ALA A 316 14.14 15.28 40.86
CA ALA A 316 15.28 14.54 40.32
C ALA A 316 16.39 14.51 41.38
N VAL A 317 16.15 13.78 42.47
CA VAL A 317 17.16 13.09 43.28
C VAL A 317 16.55 11.75 43.70
#